data_AF-A0A9E6XV95-F1
#
_entry.id   AF-A0A9E6XV95-F1
#
_cell.length_a   1.000
_cell.length_b   1.000
_cell.length_c   1.000
_cell.angle_alpha   90.00
_cell.angle_beta   90.00
_cell.angle_gamma   90.00
#
_symmetry.space_group_name_H-M   'P 1'
#
loop_
_entity.id
_entity.type
_entity.pdbx_description
1 polymer ?
#
loop_
_entity_poly.entity_id
_entity_poly.type
_entity_poly.pdbx_seq_one_letter_code
_entity_poly.pdbx_strand_id
1 'polypeptide(L)'
;MTERRLPPVGELAIVSLALIVAGGIYLAAHIPQPVSLTLPIVLLAVSAAIVVANLVALSRVHDFAWRTFFTVARWASLAYMTTAALLAYVFILNHVRGDALVVTLLSLVVYAVNVPLILAFGVARYQPAGD
;
A
#
# COMPACT_ATOMS: atom_id res chain seq x y z
N MET A 1 -12.18 18.69 24.71
CA MET A 1 -12.17 18.08 23.36
C MET A 1 -11.79 16.62 23.54
N THR A 2 -12.77 15.71 23.56
CA THR A 2 -12.51 14.27 23.73
C THR A 2 -11.78 13.78 22.49
N GLU A 3 -10.51 13.39 22.61
CA GLU A 3 -9.72 12.84 21.52
C GLU A 3 -10.45 11.62 20.93
N ARG A 4 -10.83 11.75 19.66
CA ARG A 4 -11.43 10.65 18.90
C ARG A 4 -10.33 9.61 18.65
N ARG A 5 -10.32 8.53 19.44
CA ARG A 5 -9.39 7.40 19.24
C ARG A 5 -9.72 6.67 17.93
N LEU A 6 -9.18 7.16 16.84
CA LEU A 6 -9.17 6.45 15.56
C LEU A 6 -8.08 5.36 15.59
N PRO A 7 -8.28 4.23 14.88
CA PRO A 7 -7.26 3.21 14.75
C PRO A 7 -5.97 3.79 14.12
N PRO A 8 -4.77 3.26 14.45
CA PRO A 8 -3.48 3.77 13.96
C PRO A 8 -3.21 3.37 12.49
N VAL A 9 -4.18 3.61 11.62
CA VAL A 9 -4.17 3.23 10.21
C VAL A 9 -3.01 3.89 9.47
N GLY A 10 -2.72 5.16 9.76
CA GLY A 10 -1.63 5.90 9.14
C GLY A 10 -0.26 5.30 9.45
N GLU A 11 0.03 5.02 10.73
CA GLU A 11 1.31 4.46 11.17
C GLU A 11 1.53 3.06 10.59
N LEU A 12 0.53 2.18 10.72
CA LEU A 12 0.59 0.83 10.18
C LEU A 12 0.75 0.83 8.65
N ALA A 13 0.06 1.73 7.95
CA ALA A 13 0.19 1.86 6.51
C ALA A 13 1.58 2.36 6.07
N ILE A 14 2.20 3.28 6.83
CA ILE A 14 3.59 3.70 6.58
C ILE A 14 4.57 2.56 6.80
N VAL A 15 4.39 1.76 7.86
CA VAL A 15 5.21 0.55 8.10
C VAL A 15 5.09 -0.42 6.93
N SER A 16 3.85 -0.69 6.48
CA SER A 16 3.60 -1.53 5.30
C SER A 16 4.33 -1.01 4.05
N LEU A 17 4.29 0.30 3.81
CA LEU A 17 4.99 0.92 2.69
C LEU A 17 6.51 0.75 2.81
N ALA A 18 7.07 0.96 4.00
CA ALA A 18 8.49 0.78 4.26
C ALA A 18 8.96 -0.67 4.01
N LEU A 19 8.15 -1.67 4.41
CA LEU A 19 8.44 -3.08 4.14
C LEU A 19 8.50 -3.39 2.64
N ILE A 20 7.56 -2.87 1.86
CA ILE A 20 7.56 -3.06 0.40
C ILE A 20 8.76 -2.38 -0.25
N VAL A 21 9.04 -1.14 0.14
CA VAL A 21 10.18 -0.39 -0.39
C VAL A 21 11.49 -1.11 -0.08
N ALA A 22 11.65 -1.62 1.15
CA ALA A 22 12.82 -2.41 1.54
C ALA A 22 12.94 -3.70 0.72
N GLY A 23 11.84 -4.44 0.52
CA GLY A 23 11.83 -5.65 -0.31
C GLY A 23 12.16 -5.36 -1.78
N GLY A 24 11.64 -4.27 -2.33
CA GLY A 24 11.95 -3.81 -3.69
C GLY A 24 13.40 -3.39 -3.86
N ILE A 25 13.96 -2.62 -2.91
CA ILE A 25 15.39 -2.24 -2.92
C ILE A 25 16.28 -3.47 -2.81
N TYR A 26 15.94 -4.42 -1.93
CA TYR A 26 16.70 -5.66 -1.78
C TYR A 26 16.76 -6.46 -3.09
N LEU A 27 15.63 -6.60 -3.78
CA LEU A 27 15.57 -7.25 -5.10
C LEU A 27 16.40 -6.49 -6.14
N ALA A 28 16.26 -5.16 -6.20
CA ALA A 28 16.96 -4.33 -7.18
C ALA A 28 18.49 -4.30 -6.97
N ALA A 29 18.94 -4.30 -5.72
CA ALA A 29 20.34 -4.21 -5.35
C ALA A 29 21.18 -5.43 -5.72
N HIS A 30 20.53 -6.58 -5.96
CA HIS A 30 21.21 -7.86 -6.19
C HIS A 30 21.11 -8.35 -7.64
N ILE A 31 20.53 -7.57 -8.55
CA ILE A 31 20.55 -7.90 -9.98
C ILE A 31 22.02 -7.83 -10.49
N PRO A 32 22.53 -8.86 -11.20
CA PRO A 32 21.84 -9.99 -11.81
C PRO A 32 22.01 -11.35 -11.08
N GLN A 33 22.49 -11.36 -9.84
CA GLN A 33 22.75 -12.61 -9.11
C GLN A 33 21.45 -13.30 -8.66
N PRO A 34 21.40 -14.64 -8.57
CA PRO A 34 20.25 -15.35 -8.02
C PRO A 34 20.13 -15.04 -6.51
N VAL A 35 19.01 -14.45 -6.11
CA VAL A 35 18.75 -14.01 -4.73
C VAL A 35 17.71 -14.91 -4.09
N SER A 36 17.85 -15.17 -2.79
CA SER A 36 16.79 -15.78 -1.99
C SER A 36 15.56 -14.88 -1.99
N LEU A 37 14.47 -15.34 -2.59
CA LEU A 37 13.17 -14.66 -2.61
C LEU A 37 12.45 -14.73 -1.27
N THR A 38 12.97 -15.52 -0.32
CA THR A 38 12.36 -15.74 1.00
C THR A 38 12.12 -14.42 1.73
N LEU A 39 13.12 -13.53 1.78
CA LEU A 39 13.00 -12.25 2.48
C LEU A 39 11.96 -11.33 1.81
N PRO A 40 12.02 -11.05 0.50
CA PRO A 40 10.99 -10.29 -0.21
C PRO A 40 9.57 -10.85 -0.03
N ILE A 41 9.40 -12.17 -0.06
CA ILE A 41 8.10 -12.82 0.13
C ILE A 41 7.57 -12.58 1.55
N VAL A 42 8.41 -12.74 2.58
CA VAL A 42 8.02 -12.49 3.96
C VAL A 42 7.63 -11.02 4.16
N LEU A 43 8.43 -10.08 3.63
CA LEU A 43 8.13 -8.65 3.72
C LEU A 43 6.81 -8.30 3.03
N LEU A 44 6.57 -8.86 1.84
CA LEU A 44 5.32 -8.71 1.11
C LEU A 44 4.13 -9.29 1.88
N ALA A 45 4.25 -10.51 2.42
CA ALA A 45 3.18 -11.16 3.16
C ALA A 45 2.80 -10.38 4.42
N VAL A 46 3.80 -9.90 5.17
CA VAL A 46 3.58 -9.06 6.36
C VAL A 46 2.94 -7.73 5.97
N SER A 47 3.43 -7.07 4.92
CA SER A 47 2.85 -5.82 4.41
C SER A 47 1.40 -5.99 3.97
N ALA A 48 1.08 -7.04 3.20
CA ALA A 48 -0.27 -7.34 2.76
C ALA A 48 -1.20 -7.60 3.95
N ALA A 49 -0.75 -8.36 4.96
CA ALA A 49 -1.51 -8.60 6.17
C ALA A 49 -1.83 -7.30 6.93
N ILE A 50 -0.86 -6.39 7.03
CA ILE A 50 -1.06 -5.07 7.64
C ILE A 50 -2.11 -4.25 6.87
N VAL A 51 -2.06 -4.24 5.53
CA VAL A 51 -3.05 -3.52 4.71
C VAL A 51 -4.45 -4.09 4.91
N VAL A 52 -4.59 -5.42 4.91
CA VAL A 52 -5.88 -6.07 5.18
C VAL A 52 -6.39 -5.74 6.57
N ALA A 53 -5.54 -5.79 7.60
CA ALA A 53 -5.90 -5.43 8.96
C ALA A 53 -6.37 -3.97 9.05
N ASN A 54 -5.70 -3.04 8.37
CA ASN A 54 -6.09 -1.64 8.30
C ASN A 54 -7.45 -1.44 7.61
N LEU A 55 -7.70 -2.12 6.50
CA LEU A 55 -8.99 -2.06 5.80
C LEU A 55 -10.12 -2.58 6.68
N VAL A 56 -9.90 -3.71 7.37
CA VAL A 56 -10.87 -4.28 8.31
C VAL A 56 -11.10 -3.32 9.49
N ALA A 57 -10.04 -2.79 10.10
CA ALA A 57 -10.15 -1.85 11.21
C ALA A 57 -10.92 -0.57 10.80
N LEU A 58 -10.61 -0.02 9.62
CA LEU A 58 -11.26 1.17 9.10
C LEU A 58 -12.74 0.93 8.77
N SER A 59 -13.08 -0.24 8.18
CA SER A 59 -14.47 -0.60 7.85
C SER A 59 -15.40 -0.68 9.07
N ARG A 60 -14.84 -0.82 10.29
CA ARG A 60 -15.60 -0.90 11.54
C ARG A 60 -15.87 0.47 12.18
N VAL A 61 -15.38 1.57 11.60
CA VAL A 61 -15.57 2.93 12.16
C VAL A 61 -16.92 3.49 11.69
N HIS A 62 -17.87 3.64 12.63
CA HIS A 62 -19.27 3.96 12.32
C HIS A 62 -19.57 5.46 12.11
N ASP A 63 -18.66 6.38 12.45
CA ASP A 63 -18.87 7.83 12.28
C ASP A 63 -17.72 8.47 11.48
N PHE A 64 -17.37 7.90 10.34
CA PHE A 64 -16.26 8.40 9.53
C PHE A 64 -16.75 9.26 8.37
N ALA A 65 -15.92 10.21 7.91
CA ALA A 65 -16.21 11.04 6.73
C ALA A 65 -16.05 10.23 5.43
N TRP A 66 -16.89 9.20 5.26
CA TRP A 66 -16.82 8.22 4.18
C TRP A 66 -16.92 8.86 2.79
N ARG A 67 -17.73 9.91 2.64
CA ARG A 67 -17.87 10.64 1.36
C ARG A 67 -16.55 11.27 0.92
N THR A 68 -15.88 11.96 1.83
CA THR A 68 -14.54 12.53 1.57
C THR A 68 -13.51 11.43 1.37
N PHE A 69 -13.56 10.37 2.19
CA PHE A 69 -12.67 9.22 2.04
C PHE A 69 -12.76 8.61 0.64
N PHE A 70 -13.96 8.24 0.16
CA PHE A 70 -14.13 7.65 -1.16
C PHE A 70 -13.80 8.61 -2.30
N THR A 71 -14.04 9.91 -2.11
CA THR A 71 -13.65 10.92 -3.10
C THR A 71 -12.14 10.95 -3.29
N VAL A 72 -11.38 11.06 -2.20
CA VAL A 72 -9.91 11.06 -2.25
C VAL A 72 -9.38 9.69 -2.68
N ALA A 73 -9.91 8.61 -2.12
CA ALA A 73 -9.50 7.25 -2.43
C ALA A 73 -9.66 6.93 -3.91
N ARG A 74 -10.76 7.35 -4.56
CA ARG A 74 -10.99 7.09 -5.99
C ARG A 74 -9.94 7.77 -6.87
N TRP A 75 -9.69 9.07 -6.64
CA TRP A 75 -8.73 9.83 -7.45
C TRP A 75 -7.29 9.41 -7.17
N ALA A 76 -6.95 9.17 -5.90
CA ALA A 76 -5.66 8.63 -5.53
C ALA A 76 -5.47 7.23 -6.15
N SER A 77 -6.45 6.33 -6.06
CA SER A 77 -6.34 4.99 -6.65
C SER A 77 -6.07 5.07 -8.15
N LEU A 78 -6.75 5.95 -8.89
CA LEU A 78 -6.49 6.14 -10.32
C LEU A 78 -5.04 6.56 -10.59
N ALA A 79 -4.53 7.55 -9.85
CA ALA A 79 -3.15 8.01 -10.00
C ALA A 79 -2.14 6.91 -9.66
N TYR A 80 -2.31 6.24 -8.51
CA TYR A 80 -1.37 5.23 -8.02
C TYR A 80 -1.45 3.91 -8.79
N MET A 81 -2.61 3.53 -9.33
CA MET A 81 -2.72 2.43 -10.29
C MET A 81 -1.98 2.77 -11.58
N THR A 82 -2.04 4.02 -12.04
CA THR A 82 -1.29 4.46 -13.22
C THR A 82 0.22 4.37 -12.96
N THR A 83 0.69 4.87 -11.82
CA THR A 83 2.10 4.73 -11.41
C THR A 83 2.52 3.26 -11.30
N ALA A 84 1.71 2.42 -10.67
CA ALA A 84 1.98 0.99 -10.54
C ALA A 84 2.05 0.29 -11.90
N ALA A 85 1.16 0.63 -12.85
CA ALA A 85 1.19 0.10 -14.20
C ALA A 85 2.47 0.50 -14.95
N LEU A 86 2.89 1.76 -14.82
CA LEU A 86 4.15 2.23 -15.40
C LEU A 86 5.37 1.50 -14.80
N LEU A 87 5.39 1.31 -13.48
CA LEU A 87 6.46 0.55 -12.81
C LEU A 87 6.47 -0.92 -13.25
N ALA A 88 5.30 -1.56 -13.32
CA ALA A 88 5.15 -2.92 -13.82
C ALA A 88 5.70 -3.05 -15.25
N TYR A 89 5.36 -2.10 -16.13
CA TYR A 89 5.87 -2.05 -17.49
C TYR A 89 7.39 -1.94 -17.53
N VAL A 90 8.00 -1.09 -16.69
CA VAL A 90 9.46 -0.95 -16.60
C VAL A 90 10.13 -2.26 -16.16
N PHE A 91 9.55 -3.02 -15.22
CA PHE A 91 10.11 -4.31 -14.81
C PHE A 91 10.06 -5.35 -15.93
N ILE A 92 8.97 -5.38 -16.70
CA ILE A 92 8.84 -6.25 -17.87
C ILE A 92 9.88 -5.86 -18.93
N LEU A 93 10.01 -4.57 -19.22
CA LEU A 93 10.98 -4.03 -20.17
C LEU A 93 12.43 -4.35 -19.75
N ASN A 94 12.71 -4.32 -18.45
CA ASN A 94 14.02 -4.67 -17.88
C ASN A 94 14.23 -6.19 -17.72
N HIS A 95 13.38 -7.02 -18.33
CA HIS A 95 13.53 -8.47 -18.37
C HIS A 95 13.56 -9.13 -16.98
N VAL A 96 12.88 -8.54 -15.98
CA VAL A 96 12.62 -9.23 -14.71
C VAL A 96 11.69 -10.40 -14.99
N ARG A 97 12.10 -11.62 -14.66
CA ARG A 97 11.41 -12.87 -15.02
C ARG A 97 11.17 -13.76 -13.81
N GLY A 98 10.25 -14.72 -13.98
CA GLY A 98 9.98 -15.77 -13.00
C GLY A 98 9.39 -15.23 -11.69
N ASP A 99 9.74 -15.90 -10.59
CA ASP A 99 9.17 -15.64 -9.27
C ASP A 99 9.44 -14.21 -8.76
N ALA A 100 10.56 -13.61 -9.14
CA ALA A 100 10.88 -12.22 -8.80
C ALA A 100 9.86 -11.24 -9.40
N LEU A 101 9.42 -11.47 -10.64
CA LEU A 101 8.39 -10.65 -11.29
C LEU A 101 7.06 -10.74 -10.53
N VAL A 102 6.68 -11.94 -10.09
CA VAL A 102 5.43 -12.15 -9.34
C VAL A 102 5.46 -11.36 -8.03
N VAL A 103 6.54 -11.47 -7.25
CA VAL A 103 6.69 -10.75 -5.97
C VAL A 103 6.65 -9.24 -6.20
N THR A 104 7.32 -8.73 -7.23
CA THR A 104 7.31 -7.31 -7.58
C THR A 104 5.93 -6.82 -7.99
N LEU A 105 5.21 -7.57 -8.83
CA LEU A 105 3.86 -7.21 -9.25
C LEU A 105 2.87 -7.19 -8.07
N LEU A 106 2.93 -8.19 -7.19
CA LEU A 106 2.12 -8.20 -5.98
C LEU A 106 2.48 -7.04 -5.04
N SER A 107 3.76 -6.69 -4.94
CA SER A 107 4.21 -5.52 -4.18
C SER A 107 3.64 -4.21 -4.74
N LEU A 108 3.57 -4.10 -6.07
CA LEU A 108 2.94 -2.95 -6.73
C LEU A 108 1.43 -2.88 -6.47
N VAL A 109 0.74 -4.02 -6.39
CA VAL A 109 -0.68 -4.07 -6.00
C VAL A 109 -0.86 -3.54 -4.58
N VAL A 110 -0.06 -4.03 -3.63
CA VAL A 110 -0.15 -3.56 -2.24
C VAL A 110 0.18 -2.07 -2.14
N TYR A 111 1.20 -1.58 -2.85
CA TYR A 111 1.49 -0.15 -2.97
C TYR A 111 0.29 0.65 -3.51
N ALA A 112 -0.30 0.20 -4.62
CA ALA A 112 -1.41 0.87 -5.29
C ALA A 112 -2.68 0.93 -4.42
N VAL A 113 -2.83 0.06 -3.43
CA VAL A 113 -3.92 0.10 -2.44
C VAL A 113 -3.54 0.93 -1.21
N ASN A 114 -2.32 0.72 -0.69
CA ASN A 114 -1.88 1.28 0.57
C ASN A 114 -1.72 2.81 0.50
N VAL A 115 -1.18 3.35 -0.59
CA VAL A 115 -0.98 4.81 -0.69
C VAL A 115 -2.31 5.57 -0.78
N PRO A 116 -3.28 5.18 -1.63
CA PRO A 116 -4.62 5.78 -1.59
C PRO A 116 -5.29 5.69 -0.22
N LEU A 117 -5.11 4.57 0.50
CA LEU A 117 -5.63 4.40 1.85
C LEU A 117 -5.06 5.45 2.82
N ILE A 118 -3.73 5.67 2.81
CA ILE A 118 -3.06 6.69 3.64
C ILE A 118 -3.61 8.08 3.33
N LEU A 119 -3.68 8.44 2.05
CA LEU A 119 -4.12 9.78 1.62
C LEU A 119 -5.59 10.02 1.98
N ALA A 120 -6.46 9.05 1.66
CA ALA A 120 -7.88 9.15 1.94
C ALA A 120 -8.16 9.20 3.44
N PHE A 121 -7.51 8.34 4.24
CA PHE A 121 -7.63 8.38 5.69
C PHE A 121 -7.08 9.69 6.28
N GLY A 122 -5.93 10.14 5.78
CA GLY A 122 -5.28 11.37 6.22
C GLY A 122 -6.14 12.61 6.06
N VAL A 123 -6.92 12.70 4.98
CA VAL A 123 -7.88 13.79 4.77
C VAL A 123 -9.17 13.56 5.57
N ALA A 124 -9.76 12.37 5.48
CA ALA A 124 -11.08 12.10 6.06
C ALA A 124 -11.08 12.13 7.60
N ARG A 125 -9.96 11.83 8.27
CA ARG A 125 -9.87 11.89 9.74
C ARG A 125 -10.08 13.28 10.34
N TYR A 126 -9.89 14.34 9.55
CA TYR A 126 -10.04 15.73 9.98
C TYR A 126 -11.39 16.35 9.59
N GLN A 127 -12.20 15.63 8.83
CA GLN A 127 -13.51 16.10 8.40
C GLN A 127 -14.59 15.75 9.43
N PRO A 128 -15.64 16.58 9.58
CA PRO A 128 -16.81 16.23 10.36
C PRO A 128 -17.42 14.90 9.89
N ALA A 129 -17.94 14.12 10.82
CA ALA A 129 -18.71 12.94 10.48
C ALA A 129 -20.09 13.38 9.98
N GLY A 130 -20.26 13.42 8.66
CA GLY A 130 -21.53 13.73 7.99
C GLY A 130 -21.47 15.01 7.16
N ASP A 131 -21.63 14.82 5.84
CA ASP A 131 -22.23 15.75 4.86
C ASP A 131 -22.99 14.93 3.79
#